data_AF-A0A7S4PH82-F1
#
_entry.id   AF-A0A7S4PH82-F1
#
_cell.length_a   1.000
_cell.length_b   1.000
_cell.length_c   1.000
_cell.angle_alpha   90.00
_cell.angle_beta   90.00
_cell.angle_gamma   90.00
#
_symmetry.space_group_name_H-M   'P 1'
#
loop_
_entity.id
_entity.type
_entity.pdbx_description
1 polymer ?
#
loop_
_entity_poly.entity_id
_entity_poly.type
_entity_poly.pdbx_seq_one_letter_code
_entity_poly.pdbx_strand_id
1 'polypeptide(L)'
;MMQHEVSISKDFEDMPPSFICPITNEMMRDPVSTCDGHSYERSAIEDWLQKHNTSPVTNLLLESTILIPVHALRNSIEEWCQKKVKSVLKLSDLKMDEIALHSNSTKEIFRAETKKSGMPSSVAVLKLSKHAKLKEANLFMKISNHPSIVSFFGLCYEDND
;
A
#
# COMPACT_ATOMS: atom_id res chain seq x y z
N MET A 1 -6.20 -34.02 -9.74
CA MET A 1 -6.49 -32.87 -8.84
C MET A 1 -5.44 -31.82 -9.10
N MET A 2 -5.79 -30.77 -9.85
CA MET A 2 -4.92 -29.62 -10.02
C MET A 2 -4.93 -28.84 -8.72
N GLN A 3 -3.82 -28.90 -7.97
CA GLN A 3 -3.59 -27.98 -6.87
C GLN A 3 -3.22 -26.64 -7.51
N HIS A 4 -4.15 -25.69 -7.50
CA HIS A 4 -3.83 -24.31 -7.84
C HIS A 4 -3.01 -23.73 -6.68
N GLU A 5 -1.68 -23.73 -6.84
CA GLU A 5 -0.80 -22.85 -6.07
C GLU A 5 -1.16 -21.41 -6.41
N VAL A 6 -1.88 -20.75 -5.52
CA VAL A 6 -2.06 -19.29 -5.59
C VAL A 6 -0.72 -18.68 -5.27
N SER A 7 -0.02 -18.22 -6.29
CA SER A 7 1.23 -17.49 -6.18
C SER A 7 0.94 -16.12 -5.54
N ILE A 8 0.93 -16.07 -4.20
CA ILE A 8 0.87 -14.81 -3.47
C ILE A 8 2.10 -14.01 -3.88
N SER A 9 1.89 -12.89 -4.56
CA SER A 9 2.93 -11.97 -4.97
C SER A 9 3.84 -11.64 -3.79
N LYS A 10 5.16 -11.75 -3.99
CA LYS A 10 6.24 -11.61 -2.98
C LYS A 10 6.28 -10.28 -2.20
N ASP A 11 5.30 -9.40 -2.37
CA ASP A 11 5.22 -8.09 -1.71
C ASP A 11 4.58 -8.14 -0.31
N PHE A 12 4.07 -9.30 0.12
CA PHE A 12 3.28 -9.48 1.36
C PHE A 12 3.91 -10.36 2.45
N GLU A 13 5.15 -10.84 2.30
CA GLU A 13 5.79 -11.78 3.26
C GLU A 13 5.84 -11.26 4.72
N ASP A 14 5.77 -9.94 4.94
CA ASP A 14 5.78 -9.32 6.28
C ASP A 14 4.43 -8.71 6.70
N MET A 15 3.36 -8.89 5.92
CA MET A 15 2.05 -8.32 6.25
C MET A 15 1.33 -9.19 7.28
N PRO A 16 0.88 -8.64 8.42
CA PRO A 16 0.01 -9.36 9.34
C PRO A 16 -1.25 -9.89 8.62
N PRO A 17 -1.58 -11.18 8.72
CA PRO A 17 -2.76 -11.75 8.07
C PRO A 17 -4.07 -11.06 8.47
N SER A 18 -4.13 -10.46 9.66
CA SER A 18 -5.27 -9.68 10.15
C SER A 18 -5.54 -8.40 9.36
N PHE A 19 -4.64 -7.98 8.47
CA PHE A 19 -4.82 -6.81 7.62
C PHE A 19 -5.49 -7.16 6.28
N ILE A 20 -5.57 -8.44 5.94
CA ILE A 20 -6.10 -8.93 4.67
C ILE A 20 -7.60 -9.14 4.80
N CYS A 21 -8.37 -8.58 3.86
CA CYS A 21 -9.80 -8.82 3.78
C CYS A 21 -10.06 -10.26 3.30
N PRO A 22 -10.87 -11.07 4.01
CA PRO A 22 -11.19 -12.43 3.60
C PRO A 22 -11.98 -12.56 2.29
N ILE A 23 -12.64 -11.48 1.84
CA ILE A 23 -13.43 -11.47 0.60
C ILE A 23 -12.55 -11.11 -0.60
N THR A 24 -11.78 -10.01 -0.51
CA THR A 24 -10.99 -9.51 -1.64
C THR A 24 -9.60 -10.14 -1.73
N ASN A 25 -9.11 -10.75 -0.64
CA ASN A 25 -7.71 -11.16 -0.47
C ASN A 25 -6.70 -10.01 -0.66
N GLU A 26 -7.14 -8.78 -0.41
CA GLU A 26 -6.29 -7.57 -0.45
C GLU A 26 -6.23 -6.93 0.94
N MET A 27 -5.23 -6.07 1.17
CA MET A 27 -5.15 -5.27 2.39
C MET A 27 -6.37 -4.36 2.53
N MET A 28 -7.00 -4.36 3.71
CA MET A 28 -8.12 -3.48 4.05
C MET A 28 -7.66 -2.01 4.12
N ARG A 29 -8.44 -1.13 3.52
CA ARG A 29 -8.32 0.33 3.62
C ARG A 29 -9.36 0.92 4.57
N ASP A 30 -10.58 0.39 4.53
CA ASP A 30 -11.65 0.78 5.44
C ASP A 30 -12.20 -0.46 6.19
N PRO A 31 -11.46 -0.96 7.19
CA PRO A 31 -11.86 -2.16 7.92
C PRO A 31 -13.12 -1.93 8.75
N VAL A 32 -14.11 -2.80 8.55
CA VAL A 32 -15.34 -2.90 9.33
C VAL A 32 -15.52 -4.30 9.86
N SER A 33 -16.13 -4.44 11.04
CA SER A 33 -16.46 -5.74 11.61
C SER A 33 -17.96 -6.02 11.61
N THR A 34 -18.29 -7.29 11.45
CA THR A 34 -19.62 -7.86 11.70
C THR A 34 -19.76 -8.29 13.16
N CYS A 35 -20.98 -8.66 13.57
CA CYS A 35 -21.29 -9.05 14.96
C CYS A 35 -20.57 -10.32 15.43
N ASP A 36 -20.07 -11.15 14.51
CA ASP A 36 -19.30 -12.35 14.78
C ASP A 36 -17.79 -12.08 15.01
N GLY A 37 -17.37 -10.80 14.95
CA GLY A 37 -16.01 -10.36 15.27
C GLY A 37 -15.01 -10.42 14.11
N HIS A 38 -15.40 -10.86 12.91
CA HIS A 38 -14.54 -10.82 11.73
C HIS A 38 -14.52 -9.42 11.10
N SER A 39 -13.38 -9.04 10.50
CA SER A 39 -13.20 -7.75 9.82
C SER A 39 -13.05 -7.92 8.31
N TYR A 40 -13.58 -6.95 7.56
CA TYR A 40 -13.62 -6.94 6.10
C TYR A 40 -13.35 -5.53 5.58
N GLU A 41 -12.97 -5.45 4.31
CA GLU A 41 -13.07 -4.20 3.55
C GLU A 41 -14.55 -3.81 3.42
N ARG A 42 -14.88 -2.56 3.74
CA ARG A 42 -16.27 -2.08 3.77
C ARG A 42 -17.04 -2.39 2.49
N SER A 43 -16.51 -1.99 1.34
CA SER A 43 -17.18 -2.17 0.06
C SER A 43 -17.49 -3.64 -0.23
N ALA A 44 -16.55 -4.52 0.09
CA ALA A 44 -16.68 -5.95 -0.17
C ALA A 44 -17.77 -6.61 0.69
N ILE A 45 -17.83 -6.27 1.99
CA ILE A 45 -18.86 -6.84 2.87
C ILE A 45 -20.24 -6.22 2.62
N GLU A 46 -20.31 -4.94 2.24
CA GLU A 46 -21.57 -4.30 1.84
C GLU A 46 -22.15 -4.99 0.59
N ASP A 47 -21.34 -5.27 -0.42
CA ASP A 47 -21.76 -6.00 -1.63
C ASP A 47 -22.18 -7.45 -1.33
N TRP A 48 -21.48 -8.12 -0.40
CA TRP A 48 -21.86 -9.46 0.06
C TRP A 48 -23.24 -9.47 0.72
N LEU A 49 -23.48 -8.51 1.62
CA LEU A 49 -24.70 -8.41 2.42
C LEU A 49 -25.93 -7.97 1.60
N GLN A 50 -25.75 -7.45 0.39
CA GLN A 50 -26.86 -7.25 -0.56
C GLN A 50 -27.49 -8.58 -1.02
N LYS A 51 -26.73 -9.68 -0.99
CA LYS A 51 -27.12 -10.99 -1.54
C LYS A 51 -27.22 -12.07 -0.47
N HIS A 52 -26.60 -11.88 0.68
CA HIS A 52 -26.48 -12.87 1.75
C HIS A 52 -26.69 -12.22 3.12
N ASN A 53 -27.07 -13.01 4.12
CA ASN A 53 -27.15 -12.60 5.52
C ASN A 53 -26.22 -13.44 6.42
N THR A 54 -25.16 -14.00 5.83
CA THR A 54 -24.19 -14.88 6.48
C THR A 54 -22.81 -14.23 6.56
N SER A 55 -22.00 -14.70 7.49
CA SER A 55 -20.58 -14.36 7.58
C SER A 55 -19.81 -14.98 6.41
N PRO A 56 -19.04 -14.22 5.62
CA PRO A 56 -18.18 -14.78 4.58
C PRO A 56 -17.13 -15.78 5.08
N VAL A 57 -16.74 -15.70 6.37
CA VAL A 57 -15.70 -16.56 6.94
C VAL A 57 -16.29 -17.86 7.49
N THR A 58 -17.36 -17.76 8.27
CA THR A 58 -17.93 -18.93 8.96
C THR A 58 -19.07 -19.57 8.18
N ASN A 59 -19.63 -18.88 7.18
CA ASN A 59 -20.87 -19.24 6.49
C ASN A 59 -22.09 -19.37 7.41
N LEU A 60 -22.01 -18.88 8.65
CA LEU A 60 -23.11 -18.88 9.60
C LEU A 60 -23.96 -17.63 9.44
N LEU A 61 -25.25 -17.72 9.78
CA LEU A 61 -26.16 -16.59 9.80
C LEU A 61 -25.67 -15.51 10.77
N LEU A 62 -25.63 -14.26 10.31
CA LEU A 62 -25.33 -13.12 11.17
C LEU A 62 -26.61 -12.71 11.92
N GLU A 63 -26.51 -12.56 13.24
CA GLU A 63 -27.60 -12.05 14.08
C GLU A 63 -27.96 -10.60 13.70
N SER A 64 -26.98 -9.85 13.16
CA SER A 64 -27.15 -8.49 12.67
C SER A 64 -26.22 -8.22 11.50
N THR A 65 -26.71 -7.49 10.50
CA THR A 65 -25.92 -7.02 9.35
C THR A 65 -25.33 -5.62 9.57
N ILE A 66 -25.39 -5.09 10.80
CA ILE A 66 -24.77 -3.81 11.15
C ILE A 66 -23.25 -3.95 11.09
N LEU A 67 -22.61 -3.05 10.36
CA LEU A 67 -21.16 -2.97 10.23
C LEU A 67 -20.59 -1.93 11.21
N ILE A 68 -19.61 -2.34 12.00
CA ILE A 68 -18.95 -1.49 12.99
C ILE A 68 -17.56 -1.10 12.46
N PRO A 69 -17.24 0.20 12.28
CA PRO A 69 -15.89 0.61 11.88
C PRO A 69 -14.83 0.18 12.89
N VAL A 70 -13.74 -0.44 12.42
CA VAL A 70 -12.63 -0.89 13.27
C VAL A 70 -11.47 0.09 13.18
N HIS A 71 -11.63 1.25 13.83
CA HIS A 71 -10.63 2.33 13.77
C HIS A 71 -9.23 1.91 14.22
N ALA A 72 -9.11 1.06 15.24
CA ALA A 72 -7.82 0.57 15.71
C ALA A 72 -7.08 -0.27 14.65
N LEU A 73 -7.82 -1.09 13.89
CA LEU A 73 -7.25 -1.89 12.80
C LEU A 73 -6.83 -0.98 11.64
N ARG A 74 -7.67 0.01 11.28
CA ARG A 74 -7.32 1.00 10.27
C ARG A 74 -6.01 1.73 10.62
N ASN A 75 -5.90 2.23 11.85
CA ASN A 75 -4.70 2.92 12.32
C ASN A 75 -3.47 1.99 12.30
N SER A 76 -3.64 0.72 12.69
CA SER A 76 -2.54 -0.27 12.67
C SER A 76 -2.04 -0.56 11.25
N ILE A 77 -2.96 -0.64 10.28
CA ILE A 77 -2.65 -0.81 8.86
C ILE A 77 -1.90 0.42 8.34
N GLU A 78 -2.40 1.62 8.63
CA GLU A 78 -1.76 2.89 8.24
C GLU A 78 -0.35 3.01 8.83
N GLU A 79 -0.15 2.67 10.11
CA GLU A 79 1.16 2.67 10.75
C GLU A 79 2.12 1.66 10.12
N TRP A 80 1.63 0.46 9.76
CA TRP A 80 2.43 -0.55 9.07
C TRP A 80 2.88 -0.06 7.69
N CYS A 81 1.96 0.54 6.93
CA CYS A 81 2.27 1.17 5.64
C CYS A 81 3.32 2.28 5.81
N GLN A 82 3.17 3.13 6.81
CA GLN A 82 4.13 4.21 7.10
C GLN A 82 5.52 3.68 7.48
N LYS A 83 5.60 2.57 8.24
CA LYS A 83 6.88 1.95 8.59
C LYS A 83 7.61 1.42 7.35
N LYS A 84 6.90 0.92 6.34
CA LYS A 84 7.49 0.54 5.05
C LYS A 84 7.98 1.75 4.25
N VAL A 85 7.25 2.88 4.29
CA VAL A 85 7.60 4.16 3.63
C VAL A 85 8.81 4.87 4.27
N LYS A 86 9.15 4.57 5.53
CA LYS A 86 10.31 5.15 6.23
C LYS A 86 11.64 4.43 5.98
N SER A 87 11.66 3.42 5.12
CA SER A 87 12.93 2.79 4.78
C SER A 87 13.70 3.71 3.83
N VAL A 88 14.60 4.54 4.38
CA VAL A 88 15.56 5.34 3.60
C VAL A 88 16.14 4.43 2.52
N LEU A 89 15.85 4.72 1.26
CA LEU A 89 16.42 3.99 0.15
C LEU A 89 17.82 4.53 -0.06
N LYS A 90 18.79 3.62 -0.15
CA LYS A 90 20.11 4.02 -0.62
C LYS A 90 20.05 4.10 -2.14
N LEU A 91 20.70 5.11 -2.71
CA LEU A 91 20.82 5.25 -4.17
C LEU A 91 21.45 3.99 -4.79
N SER A 92 22.31 3.30 -4.04
CA SER A 92 22.91 2.01 -4.43
C SER A 92 21.91 0.88 -4.64
N ASP A 93 20.72 0.94 -4.04
CA ASP A 93 19.69 -0.10 -4.15
C ASP A 93 18.85 0.06 -5.43
N LEU A 94 19.06 1.17 -6.15
CA LEU A 94 18.34 1.55 -7.35
C LEU A 94 19.27 1.49 -8.56
N LYS A 95 18.85 0.78 -9.60
CA LYS A 95 19.48 0.83 -10.92
C LYS A 95 18.66 1.77 -11.79
N MET A 96 19.10 3.02 -11.91
CA MET A 96 18.43 4.04 -12.74
C MET A 96 18.74 3.83 -14.22
N ASP A 97 17.76 4.09 -15.07
CA ASP A 97 17.95 4.17 -16.52
C ASP A 97 18.81 5.41 -16.85
N GLU A 98 19.61 5.32 -17.91
CA GLU A 98 20.48 6.42 -18.36
C GLU A 98 19.69 7.61 -18.92
N ILE A 99 18.50 7.34 -19.47
CA ILE A 99 17.66 8.34 -20.12
C ILE A 99 16.53 8.73 -19.18
N ALA A 100 16.42 10.04 -18.90
CA ALA A 100 15.29 10.58 -18.17
C ALA A 100 13.99 10.42 -18.98
N LEU A 101 12.93 9.93 -18.34
CA LEU A 101 11.57 9.94 -18.89
C LEU A 101 11.05 11.37 -19.07
N HIS A 102 11.51 12.28 -18.21
CA HIS A 102 11.20 13.70 -18.28
C HIS A 102 12.31 14.50 -17.61
N SER A 103 12.66 15.65 -18.17
CA SER A 103 13.63 16.58 -17.57
C SER A 103 13.22 18.01 -17.86
N ASN A 104 13.28 18.87 -16.84
CA ASN A 104 13.11 20.32 -16.94
C ASN A 104 13.99 21.03 -15.90
N SER A 105 13.85 22.35 -15.77
CA SER A 105 14.70 23.16 -14.89
C SER A 105 14.56 22.88 -13.39
N THR A 106 13.47 22.23 -12.95
CA THR A 106 13.22 21.95 -11.53
C THR A 106 13.26 20.48 -11.17
N LYS A 107 13.00 19.58 -12.13
CA LYS A 107 12.87 18.15 -11.88
C LYS A 107 13.28 17.28 -13.07
N GLU A 108 13.76 16.10 -12.72
CA GLU A 108 14.05 15.02 -13.65
C GLU A 108 13.40 13.74 -13.14
N ILE A 109 12.81 12.96 -14.04
CA ILE A 109 12.12 11.71 -13.73
C ILE A 109 12.85 10.60 -14.47
N PHE A 110 13.29 9.60 -13.72
CA PHE A 110 13.93 8.42 -14.25
C PHE A 110 13.09 7.20 -13.92
N ARG A 111 13.16 6.18 -14.77
CA ARG A 111 12.78 4.83 -14.36
C ARG A 111 13.96 4.20 -13.61
N ALA A 112 13.68 3.40 -12.60
CA ALA A 112 14.70 2.60 -11.94
C ALA A 112 14.17 1.21 -11.60
N GLU A 113 15.07 0.24 -11.54
CA GLU A 113 14.81 -1.08 -10.98
C GLU A 113 15.30 -1.14 -9.54
N THR A 114 14.50 -1.74 -8.65
CA THR A 114 14.87 -1.96 -7.25
C THR A 114 15.05 -3.44 -6.96
N LYS A 115 16.04 -3.74 -6.13
CA LYS A 115 16.32 -5.09 -5.62
C LYS A 115 15.83 -5.28 -4.18
N LYS A 116 15.20 -4.25 -3.59
CA LYS A 116 14.76 -4.27 -2.19
C LYS A 116 13.48 -5.06 -2.04
N SER A 117 13.47 -6.00 -1.08
CA SER A 117 12.26 -6.75 -0.73
C SER A 117 11.14 -5.82 -0.25
N GLY A 118 9.92 -6.04 -0.73
CA GLY A 118 8.74 -5.22 -0.43
C GLY A 118 8.62 -3.92 -1.24
N MET A 119 9.33 -3.80 -2.36
CA MET A 119 9.15 -2.71 -3.33
C MET A 119 8.87 -3.24 -4.75
N PRO A 120 8.09 -2.52 -5.57
CA PRO A 120 7.84 -2.91 -6.96
C PRO A 120 9.13 -2.98 -7.75
N SER A 121 9.32 -4.01 -8.57
CA SER A 121 10.54 -4.20 -9.37
C SER A 121 10.93 -3.01 -10.25
N SER A 122 9.94 -2.21 -10.69
CA SER A 122 10.12 -1.01 -11.49
C SER A 122 9.47 0.18 -10.79
N VAL A 123 10.25 1.24 -10.52
CA VAL A 123 9.82 2.46 -9.85
C VAL A 123 10.19 3.70 -10.66
N ALA A 124 9.51 4.82 -10.40
CA ALA A 124 9.91 6.14 -10.89
C ALA A 124 10.71 6.88 -9.81
N VAL A 125 11.85 7.45 -10.19
CA VAL A 125 12.72 8.25 -9.33
C VAL A 125 12.62 9.70 -9.76
N LEU A 126 12.17 10.55 -8.84
CA LEU A 126 12.07 12.00 -9.05
C LEU A 126 13.30 12.68 -8.44
N LYS A 127 14.20 13.18 -9.30
CA LYS A 127 15.32 14.02 -8.90
C LYS A 127 14.88 15.49 -8.91
N LEU A 128 15.05 16.18 -7.80
CA LEU A 128 14.67 17.59 -7.62
C LEU A 128 15.89 18.49 -7.55
N SER A 129 15.81 19.67 -8.17
CA SER A 129 16.85 20.69 -8.06
C SER A 129 16.91 21.27 -6.63
N LYS A 130 18.07 21.78 -6.20
CA LYS A 130 18.28 22.30 -4.83
C LYS A 130 17.21 23.31 -4.39
N HIS A 131 16.72 24.15 -5.30
CA HIS A 131 15.70 25.16 -5.01
C HIS A 131 14.26 24.60 -4.90
N ALA A 132 13.99 23.42 -5.47
CA ALA A 132 12.67 22.76 -5.45
C ALA A 132 12.54 21.66 -4.38
N LYS A 133 13.67 21.11 -3.89
CA LYS A 133 13.74 19.95 -2.97
C LYS A 133 12.75 20.03 -1.81
N LEU A 134 12.79 21.08 -0.98
CA LEU A 134 12.05 21.09 0.29
C LEU A 134 10.54 21.24 0.10
N LYS A 135 10.09 22.08 -0.84
CA LYS A 135 8.65 22.31 -1.07
C LYS A 135 8.00 21.13 -1.77
N GLU A 136 8.64 20.61 -2.82
CA GLU A 136 8.09 19.47 -3.56
C GLU A 136 8.17 18.18 -2.75
N ALA A 137 9.29 17.88 -2.07
CA ALA A 137 9.38 16.67 -1.23
C ALA A 137 8.31 16.66 -0.13
N ASN A 138 8.07 17.78 0.55
CA ASN A 138 7.01 17.88 1.55
C ASN A 138 5.61 17.70 0.96
N LEU A 139 5.37 18.13 -0.28
CA LEU A 139 4.11 17.88 -0.98
C LEU A 139 3.96 16.39 -1.31
N PHE A 140 4.99 15.74 -1.86
CA PHE A 140 4.98 14.31 -2.16
C PHE A 140 4.76 13.45 -0.91
N MET A 141 5.39 13.81 0.21
CA MET A 141 5.18 13.16 1.51
C MET A 141 3.76 13.35 2.07
N LYS A 142 3.06 14.43 1.69
CA LYS A 142 1.68 14.67 2.10
C LYS A 142 0.67 13.91 1.23
N ILE A 143 0.88 13.92 -0.08
CA ILE A 143 -0.04 13.28 -1.04
C ILE A 143 0.17 11.77 -1.14
N SER A 144 1.34 11.25 -0.71
CA SER A 144 1.64 9.81 -0.69
C SER A 144 0.68 8.97 0.15
N ASN A 145 0.02 9.60 1.12
CA ASN A 145 -0.96 8.93 1.98
C ASN A 145 -2.36 8.88 1.34
N HIS A 146 -2.54 9.46 0.15
CA HIS A 146 -3.83 9.45 -0.51
C HIS A 146 -4.04 8.12 -1.26
N PRO A 147 -5.16 7.40 -1.04
CA PRO A 147 -5.38 6.06 -1.56
C PRO A 147 -5.38 5.96 -3.10
N SER A 148 -5.61 7.08 -3.79
CA SER A 148 -5.65 7.18 -5.26
C SER A 148 -4.42 7.85 -5.88
N ILE A 149 -3.41 8.22 -5.09
CA ILE A 149 -2.20 8.89 -5.58
C ILE A 149 -1.02 7.94 -5.45
N VAL A 150 -0.13 8.00 -6.45
CA VAL A 150 1.09 7.20 -6.63
C VAL A 150 1.74 6.80 -5.29
N SER A 151 2.01 5.51 -5.12
CA SER A 151 2.70 4.99 -3.94
C SER A 151 4.09 5.61 -3.85
N PHE A 152 4.31 6.42 -2.81
CA PHE A 152 5.61 7.02 -2.54
C PHE A 152 6.43 6.08 -1.65
N PHE A 153 7.58 5.67 -2.15
CA PHE A 153 8.38 4.62 -1.53
C PHE A 153 9.48 5.14 -0.60
N GLY A 154 9.88 6.40 -0.72
CA GLY A 154 10.90 6.99 0.13
C GLY A 154 11.66 8.14 -0.52
N LEU A 155 12.48 8.82 0.28
CA LEU A 155 13.45 9.81 -0.17
C LEU A 155 14.83 9.15 -0.26
N CYS A 156 15.60 9.59 -1.24
CA CYS A 156 17.01 9.29 -1.34
C CYS A 156 17.80 10.61 -1.41
N TYR A 157 18.94 10.65 -0.73
CA TYR A 157 19.84 11.80 -0.73
C TYR A 157 21.14 11.38 -1.40
N GLU A 158 21.71 12.25 -2.23
CA GLU A 158 23.11 12.10 -2.64
C GLU A 158 23.97 12.44 -1.41
N ASP A 159 25.00 11.64 -1.12
CA ASP A 159 25.86 11.72 0.08
C ASP A 159 26.68 13.03 0.21
N ASN A 160 26.34 14.09 -0.54
CA ASN A 160 27.07 15.37 -0.63
C ASN A 160 26.22 16.62 -0.32
N ASP A 161 25.08 16.48 0.37
CA ASP A 161 24.32 17.62 0.92
C ASP A 161 24.45 17.72 2.45
#